data_AF-A0AAD7FDJ9-F1
#
_entry.id   AF-A0AAD7FDJ9-F1
#
_cell.length_a   1.000
_cell.length_b   1.000
_cell.length_c   1.000
_cell.angle_alpha   90.00
_cell.angle_beta   90.00
_cell.angle_gamma   90.00
#
_symmetry.space_group_name_H-M   'P 1'
#
loop_
_entity.id
_entity.type
_entity.pdbx_description
1 polymer ?
#
loop_
_entity_poly.entity_id
_entity_poly.type
_entity_poly.pdbx_seq_one_letter_code
_entity_poly.pdbx_strand_id
1 'polypeptide(L)'
;MYRGFLKTWVDGLVVHHPHTQNHAKRPNIHVAFHIYDFLLLFGPVISWWCFPFERVIGYLQKIHTSNHVGGELEGTLTRSFLRGAALRRWLRRPDCPEIIKQFKLLFDRAFSPRSEAGDSPPLSEDGERAHYTLNGVTFSRASTNLGSSLVLYYPSASASAPIAGSIEKIDTVAGDVHFAVRRQAPLPSSQFDPFLRFAPYFPAVTYSSKMQNRIDKIKPSMVLSHCARFEFSEERAVVVNLGRS
;
A
#
# COMPACT_ATOMS: atom_id res chain seq x y z
N MET A 1 19.19 -16.42 -17.76
CA MET A 1 18.32 -17.53 -18.22
C MET A 1 17.02 -17.02 -18.84
N TYR A 2 16.14 -16.31 -18.12
CA TYR A 2 14.86 -15.77 -18.63
C TYR A 2 14.95 -15.00 -19.96
N ARG A 3 15.78 -13.94 -20.01
CA ARG A 3 15.95 -13.10 -21.21
C ARG A 3 16.44 -13.89 -22.43
N GLY A 4 17.21 -14.95 -22.21
CA GLY A 4 17.70 -15.82 -23.27
C GLY A 4 16.55 -16.57 -23.94
N PHE A 5 15.69 -17.23 -23.16
CA PHE A 5 14.51 -17.90 -23.68
C PHE A 5 13.54 -16.93 -24.37
N LEU A 6 13.32 -15.75 -23.79
CA LEU A 6 12.46 -14.74 -24.40
C LEU A 6 13.03 -14.25 -25.74
N LYS A 7 14.35 -14.05 -25.83
CA LYS A 7 15.03 -13.70 -27.09
C LYS A 7 14.84 -14.78 -28.14
N THR A 8 15.09 -16.04 -27.81
CA THR A 8 14.89 -17.16 -28.75
C THR A 8 13.46 -17.23 -29.26
N TRP A 9 12.47 -17.00 -28.40
CA TRP A 9 11.06 -16.93 -28.79
C TRP A 9 10.75 -15.75 -29.72
N VAL A 10 11.27 -14.55 -29.41
CA VAL A 10 11.11 -13.34 -30.26
C VAL A 10 11.79 -13.51 -31.62
N ASP A 11 12.96 -14.12 -31.67
CA ASP A 11 13.66 -14.38 -32.93
C ASP A 11 12.92 -15.44 -33.77
N GLY A 12 12.33 -16.45 -33.13
CA GLY A 12 11.53 -17.48 -33.79
C GLY A 12 10.16 -17.01 -34.32
N LEU A 13 9.63 -15.89 -33.81
CA LEU A 13 8.38 -15.29 -34.28
C LEU A 13 8.43 -14.94 -35.77
N VAL A 14 9.56 -14.47 -36.26
CA VAL A 14 9.74 -14.14 -37.69
C VAL A 14 9.73 -15.40 -38.55
N VAL A 15 10.28 -16.51 -38.03
CA VAL A 15 10.34 -17.80 -38.74
C VAL A 15 8.95 -18.43 -38.88
N HIS A 16 8.18 -18.46 -37.79
CA HIS A 16 6.85 -19.10 -37.78
C HIS A 16 5.72 -18.16 -38.23
N HIS A 17 5.93 -16.85 -38.13
CA HIS A 17 4.95 -15.82 -38.51
C HIS A 17 5.62 -14.70 -39.35
N PRO A 18 5.97 -14.97 -40.63
CA PRO A 18 6.75 -14.04 -41.46
C PRO A 18 6.11 -12.65 -41.64
N HIS A 19 4.79 -12.56 -41.58
CA HIS A 19 4.06 -11.29 -41.65
C HIS A 19 4.48 -10.29 -40.54
N THR A 20 5.02 -10.79 -39.42
CA THR A 20 5.50 -9.96 -38.30
C THR A 20 6.80 -9.22 -38.61
N GLN A 21 7.54 -9.60 -39.66
CA GLN A 21 8.80 -8.98 -40.06
C GLN A 21 8.64 -7.50 -40.43
N ASN A 22 7.47 -7.14 -40.98
CA ASN A 22 7.15 -5.78 -41.40
C ASN A 22 6.49 -4.95 -40.28
N HIS A 23 6.26 -5.54 -39.11
CA HIS A 23 5.62 -4.86 -37.99
C HIS A 23 6.67 -4.21 -37.09
N ALA A 24 6.41 -2.97 -36.66
CA ALA A 24 7.24 -2.33 -35.64
C ALA A 24 7.27 -3.17 -34.37
N LYS A 25 8.44 -3.29 -33.74
CA LYS A 25 8.62 -4.00 -32.47
C LYS A 25 7.63 -3.44 -31.44
N ARG A 26 6.70 -4.28 -30.98
CA ARG A 26 5.65 -3.84 -30.06
C ARG A 26 6.25 -3.44 -28.72
N PRO A 27 5.82 -2.33 -28.09
CA PRO A 27 6.26 -1.93 -26.76
C PRO A 27 6.12 -3.05 -25.73
N ASN A 28 5.06 -3.86 -25.82
CA ASN A 28 4.83 -5.00 -24.91
C ASN A 28 5.97 -6.03 -24.96
N ILE A 29 6.54 -6.27 -26.15
CA ILE A 29 7.67 -7.20 -26.31
C ILE A 29 8.93 -6.60 -25.69
N HIS A 30 9.17 -5.30 -25.88
CA HIS A 30 10.28 -4.60 -25.22
C HIS A 30 10.15 -4.64 -23.69
N VAL A 31 8.96 -4.31 -23.17
CA VAL A 31 8.65 -4.37 -21.74
C VAL A 31 8.80 -5.78 -21.17
N ALA A 32 8.46 -6.83 -21.94
CA ALA A 32 8.64 -8.21 -21.50
C ALA A 32 10.10 -8.54 -21.15
N PHE A 33 11.08 -7.97 -21.87
CA PHE A 33 12.49 -8.14 -21.49
C PHE A 33 12.80 -7.54 -20.11
N HIS A 34 12.09 -6.49 -19.71
CA HIS A 34 12.27 -5.80 -18.43
C HIS A 34 11.43 -6.38 -17.28
N ILE A 35 10.53 -7.35 -17.52
CA ILE A 35 9.76 -8.00 -16.46
C ILE A 35 10.68 -8.59 -15.38
N TYR A 36 11.81 -9.16 -15.77
CA TYR A 36 12.82 -9.63 -14.82
C TYR A 36 13.34 -8.52 -13.90
N ASP A 37 13.66 -7.35 -14.46
CA ASP A 37 14.11 -6.20 -13.66
C ASP A 37 12.99 -5.72 -12.74
N PHE A 38 11.76 -5.67 -13.24
CA PHE A 38 10.60 -5.22 -12.48
C PHE A 38 10.25 -6.18 -11.34
N LEU A 39 10.42 -7.49 -11.52
CA LEU A 39 10.25 -8.45 -10.44
C LEU A 39 11.28 -8.25 -9.33
N LEU A 40 12.52 -7.89 -9.68
CA LEU A 40 13.56 -7.60 -8.70
C LEU A 40 13.35 -6.26 -7.99
N LEU A 41 12.89 -5.24 -8.71
CA LEU A 41 12.73 -3.87 -8.19
C LEU A 41 11.40 -3.66 -7.45
N PHE A 42 10.31 -4.24 -7.96
CA PHE A 42 8.95 -3.96 -7.52
C PHE A 42 8.24 -5.18 -6.92
N GLY A 43 8.89 -6.35 -6.90
CA GLY A 43 8.35 -7.59 -6.37
C GLY A 43 7.38 -8.28 -7.34
N PRO A 44 6.52 -9.19 -6.86
CA PRO A 44 5.58 -9.94 -7.69
C PRO A 44 4.69 -9.02 -8.55
N VAL A 45 4.34 -9.44 -9.77
CA VAL A 45 3.51 -8.65 -10.71
C VAL A 45 2.25 -8.08 -10.07
N ILE A 46 1.60 -8.84 -9.18
CA ILE A 46 0.37 -8.41 -8.48
C ILE A 46 0.57 -7.17 -7.59
N SER A 47 1.80 -6.89 -7.18
CA SER A 47 2.15 -5.73 -6.36
C SER A 47 2.22 -4.43 -7.16
N TRP A 48 2.39 -4.49 -8.49
CA TRP A 48 2.61 -3.32 -9.34
C TRP A 48 1.80 -3.30 -10.63
N TRP A 49 0.90 -4.27 -10.85
CA TRP A 49 -0.03 -4.23 -11.99
C TRP A 49 -1.09 -3.14 -11.82
N CYS A 50 -1.59 -2.62 -12.95
CA CYS A 50 -2.56 -1.52 -12.95
C CYS A 50 -4.00 -1.93 -12.62
N PHE A 51 -4.31 -3.24 -12.62
CA PHE A 51 -5.67 -3.74 -12.48
C PHE A 51 -6.44 -3.23 -11.23
N PRO A 52 -5.83 -3.14 -10.03
CA PRO A 52 -6.51 -2.58 -8.86
C PRO A 52 -6.83 -1.10 -9.04
N PHE A 53 -5.93 -0.34 -9.68
CA PHE A 53 -6.14 1.09 -9.97
C PHE A 53 -7.23 1.28 -11.02
N GLU A 54 -7.27 0.46 -12.07
CA GLU A 54 -8.34 0.46 -13.08
C GLU A 54 -9.71 0.22 -12.43
N ARG A 55 -9.80 -0.73 -11.49
CA ARG A 55 -11.04 -0.97 -10.73
C ARG A 55 -11.44 0.24 -9.89
N VAL A 56 -10.48 0.91 -9.24
CA VAL A 56 -10.74 2.14 -8.47
C VAL A 56 -11.21 3.25 -9.40
N ILE A 57 -10.54 3.48 -10.53
CA ILE A 57 -10.92 4.47 -11.54
C ILE A 57 -12.34 4.19 -12.05
N GLY A 58 -12.67 2.95 -12.38
CA GLY A 58 -14.01 2.56 -12.81
C GLY A 58 -15.09 2.77 -11.72
N TYR A 59 -14.73 2.66 -10.44
CA TYR A 59 -15.63 3.04 -9.35
C TYR A 59 -15.81 4.55 -9.28
N LEU A 60 -14.71 5.32 -9.35
CA LEU A 60 -14.75 6.79 -9.32
C LEU A 60 -15.56 7.37 -10.47
N GLN A 61 -15.42 6.82 -11.68
CA GLN A 61 -16.18 7.23 -12.87
C GLN A 61 -17.70 7.04 -12.73
N LYS A 62 -18.16 6.14 -11.83
CA LYS A 62 -19.59 5.90 -11.58
C LYS A 62 -20.19 6.82 -10.51
N ILE A 63 -19.36 7.63 -9.85
CA ILE A 63 -19.85 8.60 -8.88
C ILE A 63 -20.54 9.71 -9.65
N HIS A 64 -21.77 10.04 -9.27
CA HIS A 64 -22.47 11.18 -9.85
C HIS A 64 -21.81 12.47 -9.38
N THR A 65 -21.14 13.16 -10.29
CA THR A 65 -20.36 14.37 -10.00
C THR A 65 -21.11 15.67 -10.26
N SER A 66 -22.40 15.59 -10.61
CA SER A 66 -23.28 16.75 -10.85
C SER A 66 -22.67 17.80 -11.79
N ASN A 67 -21.88 17.36 -12.79
CA ASN A 67 -21.14 18.21 -13.74
C ASN A 67 -20.15 19.20 -13.11
N HIS A 68 -19.65 18.94 -11.90
CA HIS A 68 -18.59 19.75 -11.30
C HIS A 68 -17.29 19.64 -12.11
N VAL A 69 -16.54 20.75 -12.21
CA VAL A 69 -15.29 20.86 -12.97
C VAL A 69 -14.20 21.46 -12.08
N GLY A 70 -12.95 21.01 -12.22
CA GLY A 70 -11.85 21.41 -11.33
C GLY A 70 -12.12 20.94 -9.90
N GLY A 71 -11.49 21.57 -8.90
CA GLY A 71 -11.39 21.10 -7.50
C GLY A 71 -12.67 20.57 -6.82
N GLU A 72 -13.85 21.01 -7.26
CA GLU A 72 -15.15 20.51 -6.78
C GLU A 72 -15.43 19.07 -7.23
N LEU A 73 -14.95 18.67 -8.41
CA LEU A 73 -14.98 17.31 -8.92
C LEU A 73 -14.19 16.39 -8.02
N GLU A 74 -12.91 16.70 -7.78
CA GLU A 74 -12.04 15.91 -6.91
C GLU A 74 -12.60 15.88 -5.48
N GLY A 75 -13.15 16.99 -4.99
CA GLY A 75 -13.84 17.06 -3.71
C GLY A 75 -15.03 16.10 -3.60
N THR A 76 -15.88 16.03 -4.62
CA THR A 76 -17.03 15.10 -4.67
C THR A 76 -16.58 13.65 -4.77
N LEU A 77 -15.57 13.36 -5.60
CA LEU A 77 -15.00 12.02 -5.74
C LEU A 77 -14.39 11.53 -4.42
N THR A 78 -13.53 12.33 -3.79
CA THR A 78 -12.89 12.00 -2.51
C THR A 78 -13.94 11.82 -1.42
N ARG A 79 -14.92 12.72 -1.29
CA ARG A 79 -15.95 12.63 -0.24
C ARG A 79 -16.83 11.39 -0.41
N SER A 80 -17.21 11.06 -1.63
CA SER A 80 -18.00 9.86 -1.94
C SER A 80 -17.20 8.59 -1.68
N PHE A 81 -15.92 8.54 -2.08
CA PHE A 81 -15.02 7.44 -1.79
C PHE A 81 -14.84 7.23 -0.28
N LEU A 82 -14.58 8.30 0.48
CA LEU A 82 -14.43 8.27 1.92
C LEU A 82 -15.71 7.82 2.63
N ARG A 83 -16.90 8.29 2.19
CA ARG A 83 -18.19 7.80 2.72
C ARG A 83 -18.35 6.30 2.50
N GLY A 84 -18.03 5.80 1.30
CA GLY A 84 -18.05 4.36 1.01
C GLY A 84 -17.04 3.57 1.83
N ALA A 85 -15.86 4.14 2.12
CA ALA A 85 -14.86 3.53 3.01
C ALA A 85 -15.34 3.51 4.48
N ALA A 86 -15.91 4.61 4.96
CA ALA A 86 -16.46 4.75 6.31
C ALA A 86 -17.63 3.79 6.54
N LEU A 87 -18.54 3.64 5.57
CA LEU A 87 -19.61 2.64 5.63
C LEU A 87 -19.03 1.23 5.74
N ARG A 88 -18.11 0.85 4.85
CA ARG A 88 -17.42 -0.46 4.91
C ARG A 88 -16.65 -0.66 6.22
N ARG A 89 -16.19 0.40 6.87
CA ARG A 89 -15.58 0.34 8.22
C ARG A 89 -16.66 0.07 9.27
N TRP A 90 -17.75 0.82 9.26
CA TRP A 90 -18.90 0.63 10.16
C TRP A 90 -19.47 -0.79 10.09
N LEU A 91 -19.63 -1.35 8.88
CA LEU A 91 -20.08 -2.73 8.66
C LEU A 91 -19.17 -3.79 9.30
N ARG A 92 -17.92 -3.48 9.59
CA ARG A 92 -16.94 -4.39 10.19
C ARG A 92 -16.77 -4.21 11.70
N ARG A 93 -17.44 -3.23 12.31
CA ARG A 93 -17.35 -3.03 13.76
C ARG A 93 -18.20 -4.07 14.53
N PRO A 94 -17.75 -4.53 15.69
CA PRO A 94 -18.51 -5.48 16.52
C PRO A 94 -19.82 -4.88 17.06
N ASP A 95 -19.86 -3.56 17.28
CA ASP A 95 -21.01 -2.79 17.78
C ASP A 95 -21.90 -2.23 16.65
N CYS A 96 -21.78 -2.74 15.43
CA CYS A 96 -22.59 -2.29 14.30
C CYS A 96 -24.10 -2.51 14.58
N PRO A 97 -24.97 -1.48 14.45
CA PRO A 97 -26.41 -1.64 14.65
C PRO A 97 -26.99 -2.74 13.77
N GLU A 98 -27.94 -3.50 14.30
CA GLU A 98 -28.41 -4.72 13.63
C GLU A 98 -29.09 -4.44 12.29
N ILE A 99 -29.75 -3.29 12.16
CA ILE A 99 -30.33 -2.83 10.89
C ILE A 99 -29.25 -2.62 9.81
N ILE A 100 -28.07 -2.14 10.19
CA ILE A 100 -26.94 -1.94 9.29
C ILE A 100 -26.28 -3.29 8.94
N LYS A 101 -26.26 -4.26 9.86
CA LYS A 101 -25.81 -5.63 9.56
C LYS A 101 -26.73 -6.35 8.58
N GLN A 102 -28.05 -6.13 8.65
CA GLN A 102 -28.98 -6.67 7.64
C GLN A 102 -28.66 -6.13 6.23
N PHE A 103 -28.30 -4.84 6.12
CA PHE A 103 -27.80 -4.29 4.86
C PHE A 103 -26.45 -4.88 4.46
N LYS A 104 -25.56 -5.21 5.40
CA LYS A 104 -24.30 -5.91 5.12
C LYS A 104 -24.53 -7.23 4.40
N LEU A 105 -25.48 -8.04 4.86
CA LEU A 105 -25.80 -9.34 4.23
C LEU A 105 -26.27 -9.17 2.79
N LEU A 106 -27.12 -8.16 2.53
CA LEU A 106 -27.56 -7.82 1.19
C LEU A 106 -26.40 -7.31 0.32
N PHE A 107 -25.53 -6.49 0.90
CA PHE A 107 -24.37 -5.91 0.22
C PHE A 107 -23.32 -6.98 -0.12
N ASP A 108 -22.99 -7.85 0.82
CA ASP A 108 -22.03 -8.94 0.62
C ASP A 108 -22.57 -9.94 -0.42
N ARG A 109 -23.86 -10.29 -0.37
CA ARG A 109 -24.51 -11.13 -1.39
C ARG A 109 -24.45 -10.48 -2.78
N ALA A 110 -24.52 -9.15 -2.87
CA ALA A 110 -24.48 -8.42 -4.13
C ALA A 110 -23.04 -8.15 -4.65
N PHE A 111 -22.03 -8.08 -3.78
CA PHE A 111 -20.71 -7.52 -4.12
C PHE A 111 -19.48 -8.31 -3.65
N SER A 112 -19.61 -9.55 -3.14
CA SER A 112 -18.50 -10.31 -2.55
C SER A 112 -17.21 -10.38 -3.41
N PRO A 113 -16.04 -9.98 -2.87
CA PRO A 113 -14.73 -10.39 -3.38
C PRO A 113 -14.32 -11.75 -2.79
N ARG A 114 -13.58 -12.56 -3.58
CA ARG A 114 -13.06 -13.87 -3.16
C ARG A 114 -11.86 -13.72 -2.19
N SER A 115 -11.97 -14.42 -1.05
CA SER A 115 -10.92 -14.88 -0.11
C SER A 115 -10.38 -13.86 0.91
N GLU A 116 -10.74 -14.03 2.18
CA GLU A 116 -10.04 -13.47 3.35
C GLU A 116 -8.98 -14.49 3.82
N ALA A 117 -7.71 -14.08 3.87
CA ALA A 117 -6.66 -14.87 4.51
C ALA A 117 -6.74 -14.70 6.03
N GLY A 118 -6.72 -15.81 6.78
CA GLY A 118 -6.72 -15.80 8.24
C GLY A 118 -5.47 -15.18 8.85
N ASP A 119 -5.55 -14.86 10.15
CA ASP A 119 -4.43 -14.31 10.91
C ASP A 119 -3.22 -15.26 10.94
N SER A 120 -2.02 -14.68 11.04
CA SER A 120 -0.80 -15.49 11.12
C SER A 120 -0.79 -16.30 12.42
N PRO A 121 -0.51 -17.61 12.36
CA PRO A 121 -0.40 -18.42 13.57
C PRO A 121 0.75 -17.91 14.47
N PRO A 122 0.65 -18.11 15.79
CA PRO A 122 1.78 -17.90 16.69
C PRO A 122 2.93 -18.83 16.29
N LEU A 123 4.17 -18.35 16.41
CA LEU A 123 5.35 -19.21 16.22
C LEU A 123 5.51 -20.09 17.46
N SER A 124 5.93 -21.35 17.24
CA SER A 124 6.22 -22.32 18.31
C SER A 124 7.56 -22.05 19.00
N GLU A 125 8.45 -21.27 18.38
CA GLU A 125 9.78 -20.92 18.89
C GLU A 125 10.09 -19.44 18.64
N ASP A 126 11.02 -18.89 19.42
CA ASP A 126 11.51 -17.52 19.24
C ASP A 126 12.26 -17.39 17.90
N GLY A 127 11.97 -16.33 17.15
CA GLY A 127 12.58 -16.16 15.83
C GLY A 127 12.09 -14.95 15.03
N GLU A 128 12.84 -14.64 13.97
CA GLU A 128 12.49 -13.60 13.00
C GLU A 128 11.52 -14.16 11.94
N ARG A 129 10.55 -13.36 11.51
CA ARG A 129 9.63 -13.70 10.43
C ARG A 129 9.62 -12.64 9.33
N ALA A 130 9.36 -13.07 8.10
CA ALA A 130 9.29 -12.17 6.95
C ALA A 130 7.98 -11.35 6.90
N HIS A 131 6.88 -11.95 7.36
CA HIS A 131 5.53 -11.38 7.34
C HIS A 131 4.79 -11.65 8.66
N TYR A 132 3.84 -10.79 8.99
CA TYR A 132 2.91 -10.99 10.10
C TYR A 132 1.54 -10.42 9.76
N THR A 133 0.50 -11.25 9.77
CA THR A 133 -0.90 -10.83 9.56
C THR A 133 -1.63 -10.76 10.89
N LEU A 134 -2.18 -9.59 11.20
CA LEU A 134 -3.02 -9.36 12.37
C LEU A 134 -4.31 -8.66 11.93
N ASN A 135 -5.47 -9.21 12.30
CA ASN A 135 -6.79 -8.71 11.91
C ASN A 135 -6.93 -8.54 10.40
N GLY A 136 -6.40 -9.48 9.62
CA GLY A 136 -6.40 -9.43 8.15
C GLY A 136 -5.49 -8.35 7.53
N VAL A 137 -4.60 -7.73 8.31
CA VAL A 137 -3.61 -6.75 7.85
C VAL A 137 -2.22 -7.38 7.91
N THR A 138 -1.56 -7.52 6.76
CA THR A 138 -0.21 -8.09 6.66
C THR A 138 0.87 -7.02 6.72
N PHE A 139 1.76 -7.14 7.70
CA PHE A 139 2.99 -6.39 7.85
C PHE A 139 4.17 -7.20 7.32
N SER A 140 5.19 -6.53 6.81
CA SER A 140 6.40 -7.17 6.31
C SER A 140 7.63 -6.39 6.76
N ARG A 141 8.77 -7.08 6.88
CA ARG A 141 10.06 -6.38 6.97
C ARG A 141 10.42 -5.71 5.64
N ALA A 142 11.14 -4.60 5.69
CA ALA A 142 11.49 -3.78 4.53
C ALA A 142 12.27 -4.54 3.47
N SER A 143 13.16 -5.43 3.90
CA SER A 143 13.93 -6.31 3.02
C SER A 143 13.08 -7.36 2.29
N THR A 144 11.84 -7.60 2.73
CA THR A 144 10.90 -8.52 2.09
C THR A 144 9.90 -7.76 1.23
N ASN A 145 9.29 -6.70 1.77
CA ASN A 145 8.41 -5.83 1.01
C ASN A 145 8.40 -4.43 1.63
N LEU A 146 8.94 -3.46 0.89
CA LEU A 146 9.03 -2.08 1.36
C LEU A 146 7.65 -1.47 1.62
N GLY A 147 6.68 -1.65 0.73
CA GLY A 147 5.34 -1.07 0.86
C GLY A 147 4.61 -1.52 2.13
N SER A 148 4.63 -2.83 2.42
CA SER A 148 4.04 -3.42 3.63
C SER A 148 4.89 -3.25 4.89
N SER A 149 6.04 -2.59 4.80
CA SER A 149 6.89 -2.24 5.95
C SER A 149 6.67 -0.83 6.46
N LEU A 150 6.09 0.05 5.63
CA LEU A 150 5.91 1.46 5.95
C LEU A 150 4.67 1.66 6.83
N VAL A 151 4.89 2.23 8.01
CA VAL A 151 3.86 2.37 9.04
C VAL A 151 3.90 3.74 9.71
N LEU A 152 2.73 4.19 10.15
CA LEU A 152 2.58 5.21 11.19
C LEU A 152 2.39 4.50 12.53
N TYR A 153 3.17 4.87 13.54
CA TYR A 153 3.18 4.16 14.82
C TYR A 153 3.50 5.10 15.98
N TYR A 154 3.16 4.67 17.19
CA TYR A 154 3.54 5.35 18.42
C TYR A 154 4.88 4.79 18.93
N PRO A 155 5.93 5.61 19.07
CA PRO A 155 7.26 5.13 19.46
C PRO A 155 7.36 4.65 20.92
N SER A 156 6.42 5.07 21.76
CA SER A 156 6.26 4.63 23.14
C SER A 156 4.78 4.65 23.50
N ALA A 157 4.38 3.92 24.55
CA ALA A 157 3.01 3.92 25.05
C ALA A 157 2.54 5.31 25.54
N SER A 158 3.50 6.19 25.88
CA SER A 158 3.26 7.57 26.32
C SER A 158 3.27 8.60 25.20
N ALA A 159 3.56 8.21 23.95
CA ALA A 159 3.65 9.15 22.85
C ALA A 159 2.26 9.69 22.47
N SER A 160 2.14 11.02 22.37
CA SER A 160 0.88 11.70 22.04
C SER A 160 0.57 11.77 20.54
N ALA A 161 1.57 11.54 19.69
CA ALA A 161 1.42 11.61 18.23
C ALA A 161 2.15 10.44 17.54
N PRO A 162 1.58 9.90 16.44
CA PRO A 162 2.24 8.89 15.65
C PRO A 162 3.36 9.50 14.80
N ILE A 163 4.38 8.70 14.50
CA ILE A 163 5.47 9.04 13.59
C ILE A 163 5.57 8.01 12.48
N ALA A 164 6.20 8.37 11.37
CA ALA A 164 6.46 7.45 10.26
C ALA A 164 7.73 6.63 10.47
N GLY A 165 7.71 5.38 10.00
CA GLY A 165 8.89 4.53 9.97
C GLY A 165 8.72 3.29 9.09
N SER A 166 9.77 2.50 9.02
CA SER A 166 9.87 1.26 8.25
C SER A 166 10.20 0.10 9.15
N ILE A 167 9.43 -0.98 9.09
CA ILE A 167 9.69 -2.21 9.83
C ILE A 167 10.94 -2.87 9.23
N GLU A 168 12.04 -2.89 9.98
CA GLU A 168 13.28 -3.54 9.56
C GLU A 168 13.30 -5.02 9.96
N LYS A 169 12.68 -5.37 11.09
CA LYS A 169 12.58 -6.76 11.59
C LYS A 169 11.24 -7.01 12.28
N ILE A 170 10.80 -8.26 12.22
CA ILE A 170 9.64 -8.76 12.95
C ILE A 170 10.10 -9.97 13.77
N ASP A 171 10.16 -9.80 15.08
CA ASP A 171 10.66 -10.81 16.00
C ASP A 171 9.53 -11.37 16.85
N THR A 172 9.60 -12.65 17.18
CA THR A 172 8.74 -13.28 18.19
C THR A 172 9.61 -13.71 19.35
N VAL A 173 9.28 -13.24 20.55
CA VAL A 173 10.02 -13.55 21.77
C VAL A 173 9.01 -13.93 22.85
N ALA A 174 9.12 -15.13 23.40
CA ALA A 174 8.18 -15.70 24.36
C ALA A 174 6.71 -15.65 23.90
N GLY A 175 6.47 -15.87 22.60
CA GLY A 175 5.15 -15.81 21.97
C GLY A 175 4.65 -14.39 21.63
N ASP A 176 5.32 -13.34 22.11
CA ASP A 176 4.97 -11.95 21.82
C ASP A 176 5.70 -11.43 20.57
N VAL A 177 4.91 -10.91 19.62
CA VAL A 177 5.44 -10.32 18.38
C VAL A 177 5.85 -8.86 18.61
N HIS A 178 7.02 -8.50 18.11
CA HIS A 178 7.57 -7.14 18.17
C HIS A 178 8.10 -6.72 16.80
N PHE A 179 7.95 -5.44 16.48
CA PHE A 179 8.53 -4.82 15.29
C PHE A 179 9.72 -3.95 15.69
N ALA A 180 10.83 -4.11 14.98
CA ALA A 180 11.94 -3.16 15.02
C ALA A 180 11.74 -2.15 13.89
N VAL A 181 11.31 -0.94 14.22
CA VAL A 181 10.94 0.10 13.25
C VAL A 181 12.01 1.18 13.19
N ARG A 182 12.60 1.40 12.02
CA ARG A 182 13.50 2.52 11.76
C ARG A 182 12.69 3.78 11.51
N ARG A 183 12.98 4.84 12.26
CA ARG A 183 12.26 6.13 12.15
C ARG A 183 12.55 6.84 10.84
N GLN A 184 11.51 7.41 10.23
CA GLN A 184 11.67 8.42 9.19
C GLN A 184 12.24 9.70 9.81
N ALA A 185 13.23 10.32 9.17
CA ALA A 185 13.76 11.58 9.66
C ALA A 185 12.73 12.71 9.48
N PRO A 186 12.53 13.57 10.50
CA PRO A 186 11.61 14.69 10.38
C PRO A 186 12.09 15.66 9.31
N LEU A 187 11.16 16.45 8.77
CA LEU A 187 11.51 17.56 7.88
C LEU A 187 12.41 18.56 8.64
N PRO A 188 13.56 19.00 8.06
CA PRO A 188 14.36 20.04 8.66
C PRO A 188 13.56 21.34 8.83
N SER A 189 13.83 22.10 9.90
CA SER A 189 13.12 23.36 10.19
C SER A 189 13.29 24.43 9.11
N SER A 190 14.30 24.30 8.25
CA SER A 190 14.54 25.19 7.09
C SER A 190 13.60 24.91 5.92
N GLN A 191 12.83 23.83 5.94
CA GLN A 191 11.99 23.40 4.82
C GLN A 191 10.51 23.47 5.17
N PHE A 192 9.70 23.83 4.17
CA PHE A 192 8.26 23.94 4.30
C PHE A 192 7.55 22.68 3.79
N ASP A 193 6.44 22.32 4.45
CA ASP A 193 5.54 21.25 4.01
C ASP A 193 4.50 21.78 3.02
N PRO A 194 4.64 21.52 1.70
CA PRO A 194 3.69 22.01 0.70
C PRO A 194 2.31 21.36 0.81
N PHE A 195 2.17 20.24 1.53
CA PHE A 195 0.91 19.53 1.68
C PHE A 195 0.05 20.07 2.81
N LEU A 196 0.61 20.90 3.69
CA LEU A 196 -0.11 21.51 4.82
C LEU A 196 -1.34 22.30 4.35
N ARG A 197 -1.28 22.93 3.17
CA ARG A 197 -2.40 23.67 2.56
C ARG A 197 -3.63 22.80 2.26
N PHE A 198 -3.45 21.49 2.16
CA PHE A 198 -4.53 20.53 1.90
C PHE A 198 -5.09 19.92 3.18
N ALA A 199 -4.55 20.26 4.35
CA ALA A 199 -5.12 19.86 5.62
C ALA A 199 -6.50 20.53 5.81
N PRO A 200 -7.52 19.83 6.35
CA PRO A 200 -7.49 18.44 6.83
C PRO A 200 -7.88 17.38 5.77
N TYR A 201 -8.11 17.78 4.52
CA TYR A 201 -8.72 16.94 3.49
C TYR A 201 -7.78 15.90 2.88
N PHE A 202 -6.47 16.14 2.92
CA PHE A 202 -5.45 15.21 2.42
C PHE A 202 -4.44 14.91 3.56
N PRO A 203 -4.43 13.69 4.13
CA PRO A 203 -3.60 13.35 5.28
C PRO A 203 -2.16 13.04 4.87
N ALA A 204 -1.52 14.03 4.26
CA ALA A 204 -0.14 13.97 3.80
C ALA A 204 0.74 14.91 4.61
N VAL A 205 1.88 14.42 5.04
CA VAL A 205 2.86 15.16 5.81
C VAL A 205 4.22 14.98 5.16
N THR A 206 4.98 16.06 5.05
CA THR A 206 6.33 16.01 4.51
C THR A 206 7.33 15.63 5.61
N TYR A 207 8.19 14.67 5.27
CA TYR A 207 9.35 14.22 6.04
C TYR A 207 10.63 14.46 5.24
N SER A 208 11.79 14.32 5.87
CA SER A 208 13.03 14.19 5.11
C SER A 208 13.01 12.89 4.30
N SER A 209 13.67 12.84 3.15
CA SER A 209 13.88 11.59 2.40
C SER A 209 14.69 10.55 3.20
N LYS A 210 15.53 10.98 4.15
CA LYS A 210 16.43 10.09 4.90
C LYS A 210 15.72 9.37 6.04
N MET A 211 16.23 8.18 6.38
CA MET A 211 15.89 7.47 7.62
C MET A 211 16.85 7.86 8.73
N GLN A 212 16.39 7.82 9.98
CA GLN A 212 17.27 7.99 11.14
C GLN A 212 17.99 6.67 11.47
N ASN A 213 19.13 6.74 12.17
CA ASN A 213 19.80 5.57 12.74
C ASN A 213 19.09 5.01 13.99
N ARG A 214 17.95 5.59 14.38
CA ARG A 214 17.17 5.18 15.54
C ARG A 214 16.18 4.08 15.16
N ILE A 215 16.21 2.99 15.91
CA ILE A 215 15.27 1.87 15.81
C ILE A 215 14.43 1.85 17.08
N ASP A 216 13.11 1.84 16.94
CA ASP A 216 12.18 1.61 18.04
C ASP A 216 11.68 0.17 18.02
N LYS A 217 11.61 -0.46 19.20
CA LYS A 217 10.97 -1.77 19.37
C LYS A 217 9.53 -1.54 19.84
N ILE A 218 8.56 -1.93 19.04
CA ILE A 218 7.13 -1.70 19.31
C ILE A 218 6.32 -3.00 19.20
N LYS A 219 5.16 -3.04 19.85
CA LYS A 219 4.16 -4.11 19.61
C LYS A 219 3.30 -3.77 18.38
N PRO A 220 2.75 -4.76 17.67
CA PRO A 220 1.84 -4.52 16.55
C PRO A 220 0.65 -3.61 16.89
N SER A 221 0.16 -3.64 18.13
CA SER A 221 -0.91 -2.77 18.63
C SER A 221 -0.56 -1.28 18.67
N MET A 222 0.73 -0.93 18.62
CA MET A 222 1.20 0.45 18.61
C MET A 222 1.28 1.02 17.18
N VAL A 223 1.02 0.20 16.16
CA VAL A 223 0.91 0.65 14.78
C VAL A 223 -0.49 1.23 14.56
N LEU A 224 -0.54 2.51 14.20
CA LEU A 224 -1.78 3.19 13.85
C LEU A 224 -2.30 2.70 12.49
N SER A 225 -1.42 2.65 11.50
CA SER A 225 -1.78 2.31 10.12
C SER A 225 -0.55 2.07 9.24
N HIS A 226 -0.77 1.46 8.08
CA HIS A 226 0.19 1.56 6.98
C HIS A 226 0.22 2.99 6.43
N CYS A 227 1.36 3.37 5.85
CA CYS A 227 1.49 4.61 5.11
C CYS A 227 2.12 4.40 3.74
N ALA A 228 1.78 5.27 2.79
CA ALA A 228 2.52 5.39 1.54
C ALA A 228 3.61 6.44 1.72
N ARG A 229 4.80 6.17 1.18
CA ARG A 229 5.92 7.12 1.15
C ARG A 229 6.34 7.35 -0.30
N PHE A 230 6.51 8.61 -0.68
CA PHE A 230 7.02 8.97 -2.00
C PHE A 230 8.05 10.09 -1.89
N GLU A 231 9.23 9.87 -2.44
CA GLU A 231 10.28 10.89 -2.53
C GLU A 231 9.98 11.82 -3.70
N PHE A 232 9.59 13.06 -3.40
CA PHE A 232 9.25 14.06 -4.44
C PHE A 232 10.36 15.09 -4.65
N SER A 233 11.41 15.08 -3.82
CA SER A 233 12.66 15.82 -4.02
C SER A 233 13.80 15.12 -3.28
N GLU A 234 15.06 15.44 -3.59
CA GLU A 234 16.25 14.77 -3.02
C GLU A 234 16.25 14.73 -1.48
N GLU A 235 15.70 15.75 -0.83
CA GLU A 235 15.69 15.86 0.63
C GLU A 235 14.32 15.65 1.26
N ARG A 236 13.25 15.45 0.47
CA ARG A 236 11.87 15.38 0.99
C ARG A 236 11.11 14.18 0.48
N ALA A 237 10.44 13.51 1.42
CA ALA A 237 9.45 12.49 1.14
C ALA A 237 8.09 12.92 1.69
N VAL A 238 7.04 12.67 0.93
CA VAL A 238 5.66 12.78 1.43
C VAL A 238 5.26 11.44 2.02
N VAL A 239 4.67 11.48 3.20
CA VAL A 239 4.07 10.32 3.85
C VAL A 239 2.57 10.54 3.93
N VAL A 240 1.81 9.61 3.38
CA VAL A 240 0.34 9.64 3.37
C VAL A 240 -0.19 8.53 4.26
N ASN A 241 -1.02 8.90 5.22
CA ASN A 241 -1.70 7.93 6.07
C ASN A 241 -2.71 7.11 5.24
N LEU A 242 -2.54 5.79 5.17
CA LEU A 242 -3.49 4.88 4.47
C LEU A 242 -4.51 4.26 5.43
N GLY A 243 -4.42 4.60 6.71
CA GLY A 243 -5.39 4.23 7.73
C GLY A 243 -6.78 4.75 7.37
N ARG A 244 -7.78 3.88 7.52
CA ARG A 244 -9.18 4.27 7.35
C ARG A 244 -9.57 5.12 8.55
N SER A 245 -9.54 6.45 8.43
CA SER A 245 -10.14 7.39 9.40
C SER A 245 -11.58 7.05 9.71
#